data_AF-A0AAC9HJF1-F1
#
_entry.id   AF-A0AAC9HJF1-F1
#
_cell.length_a   1.000
_cell.length_b   1.000
_cell.length_c   1.000
_cell.angle_alpha   90.00
_cell.angle_beta   90.00
_cell.angle_gamma   90.00
#
_symmetry.space_group_name_H-M   'P 1'
#
loop_
_entity.id
_entity.type
_entity.pdbx_description
1 polymer ?
#
loop_
_entity_poly.entity_id
_entity_poly.type
_entity_poly.pdbx_seq_one_letter_code
_entity_poly.pdbx_strand_id
1 'polypeptide(L)'
;MFERFFYQEKGLFLQSLHPMAAISYLGGLLVLALLFTNPLYLLGLLLVILLCINAVQGWAIWEIYFRLSLTIMVLVIIINPLVVRAGETIIWWGPRLPVFGRLTVSLEAICYGAAMSVRLLAIISVFCLYNLMVHPDKVLSVLARFASRSALVLSLATRMFPAMIRQLENIREVQAVRGVDFHAGKLRERLPRYAALMNILLLSSLEDSLEIAEAMQARAFGSGLRSCYRQDTWRPRDSLCLGGSLLALAAAVFGQVKGFSTFSFYPQLGYLIQGPMTVVVLIIILLALSVPVVLSWGWQRCPYFKAKI
;
A
#
# COMPACT_ATOMS: atom_id res chain seq x y z
N MET A 1 -13.49 12.33 9.53
CA MET A 1 -12.37 11.44 9.90
C MET A 1 -11.84 10.66 8.69
N PHE A 2 -12.70 10.15 7.80
CA PHE A 2 -12.30 9.39 6.60
C PHE A 2 -11.52 10.21 5.54
N GLU A 3 -11.73 11.52 5.43
CA GLU A 3 -10.99 12.39 4.50
C GLU A 3 -9.47 12.45 4.75
N ARG A 4 -9.01 12.10 5.95
CA ARG A 4 -7.56 12.07 6.27
C ARG A 4 -6.83 10.88 5.65
N PHE A 5 -7.54 9.85 5.20
CA PHE A 5 -6.96 8.68 4.54
C PHE A 5 -6.86 8.85 3.01
N PHE A 6 -7.53 9.85 2.45
CA PHE A 6 -7.43 10.15 1.04
C PHE A 6 -6.18 10.98 0.76
N TYR A 7 -5.56 10.71 -0.38
CA TYR A 7 -4.37 11.40 -0.86
C TYR A 7 -4.57 12.93 -0.80
N GLN A 8 -3.63 13.63 -0.16
CA GLN A 8 -3.60 15.09 -0.12
C GLN A 8 -2.45 15.58 -1.00
N GLU A 9 -2.76 16.44 -1.97
CA GLU A 9 -1.73 17.12 -2.78
C GLU A 9 -0.95 18.08 -1.90
N LYS A 10 0.28 17.68 -1.54
CA LYS A 10 1.21 18.51 -0.76
C LYS A 10 2.34 19.08 -1.62
N GLY A 11 2.36 18.77 -2.92
CA GLY A 11 3.38 19.25 -3.86
C GLY A 11 4.79 18.77 -3.51
N LEU A 12 4.93 17.58 -2.91
CA LEU A 12 6.20 17.03 -2.45
C LEU A 12 6.94 16.28 -3.56
N PHE A 13 8.27 16.22 -3.50
CA PHE A 13 9.13 15.60 -4.53
C PHE A 13 8.66 14.18 -4.90
N LEU A 14 8.38 13.39 -3.87
CA LEU A 14 7.97 11.99 -3.99
C LEU A 14 6.57 11.83 -4.61
N GLN A 15 5.71 12.86 -4.56
CA GLN A 15 4.40 12.91 -5.24
C GLN A 15 4.52 13.34 -6.72
N SER A 16 5.65 13.96 -7.09
CA SER A 16 5.95 14.46 -8.44
C SER A 16 6.71 13.44 -9.32
N LEU A 17 7.08 12.28 -8.76
CA LEU A 17 7.67 11.18 -9.50
C LEU A 17 6.71 10.62 -10.55
N HIS A 18 7.27 10.07 -11.63
CA HIS A 18 6.47 9.36 -12.62
C HIS A 18 5.76 8.16 -11.96
N PRO A 19 4.47 7.91 -12.25
CA PRO A 19 3.68 6.95 -11.48
C PRO A 19 4.23 5.52 -11.57
N MET A 20 4.76 5.13 -12.74
CA MET A 20 5.41 3.82 -12.90
C MET A 20 6.66 3.68 -12.00
N ALA A 21 7.46 4.75 -11.87
CA ALA A 21 8.66 4.71 -11.04
C ALA A 21 8.28 4.60 -9.54
N ALA A 22 7.28 5.37 -9.09
CA ALA A 22 6.78 5.28 -7.73
C ALA A 22 6.19 3.89 -7.42
N ILE A 23 5.36 3.33 -8.31
CA ILE A 23 4.79 1.98 -8.15
C ILE A 23 5.89 0.92 -8.13
N SER A 24 6.89 1.01 -9.03
CA SER A 24 8.00 0.05 -9.06
C SER A 24 8.86 0.10 -7.79
N TYR A 25 9.07 1.29 -7.23
CA TYR A 25 9.83 1.48 -6.00
C TYR A 25 9.08 0.91 -4.80
N LEU A 26 7.78 1.22 -4.69
CA LEU A 26 6.91 0.67 -3.64
C LEU A 26 6.76 -0.85 -3.76
N GLY A 27 6.62 -1.37 -4.99
CA GLY A 27 6.62 -2.80 -5.28
C GLY A 27 7.93 -3.47 -4.88
N GLY A 28 9.08 -2.82 -5.16
CA GLY A 28 10.38 -3.27 -4.70
C GLY A 28 10.48 -3.36 -3.18
N LEU A 29 10.06 -2.32 -2.45
CA LEU A 29 10.01 -2.34 -0.98
C LEU A 29 9.12 -3.48 -0.44
N LEU A 30 7.96 -3.69 -1.07
CA LEU A 30 7.03 -4.77 -0.68
C LEU A 30 7.63 -6.16 -0.93
N VAL A 31 8.23 -6.39 -2.11
CA VAL A 31 8.89 -7.66 -2.44
C VAL A 31 10.06 -7.93 -1.51
N LEU A 32 10.87 -6.92 -1.19
CA LEU A 32 11.98 -7.05 -0.24
C LEU A 32 11.49 -7.39 1.17
N ALA A 33 10.40 -6.76 1.63
CA ALA A 33 9.80 -7.08 2.94
C ALA A 33 9.30 -8.53 3.01
N LEU A 34 8.79 -9.08 1.91
CA LEU A 34 8.36 -10.48 1.81
C LEU A 34 9.53 -11.46 1.75
N LEU A 35 10.61 -11.09 1.06
CA LEU A 35 11.75 -11.95 0.78
C LEU A 35 12.72 -12.02 1.98
N PHE A 36 12.85 -10.96 2.77
CA PHE A 36 13.74 -10.94 3.93
C PHE A 36 13.22 -11.76 5.10
N THR A 37 14.02 -12.73 5.54
CA THR A 37 13.77 -13.55 6.74
C THR A 37 14.60 -13.07 7.94
N ASN A 38 15.76 -12.44 7.68
CA ASN A 38 16.64 -11.95 8.74
C ASN A 38 16.08 -10.67 9.41
N PRO A 39 15.93 -10.65 10.75
CA PRO A 39 15.43 -9.48 11.49
C PRO A 39 16.19 -8.18 11.21
N LEU A 40 17.51 -8.26 10.96
CA LEU A 40 18.35 -7.08 10.75
C LEU A 40 18.01 -6.38 9.41
N TYR A 41 17.75 -7.16 8.36
CA TYR A 41 17.30 -6.63 7.06
C TYR A 41 15.91 -6.01 7.15
N LEU A 42 15.02 -6.61 7.93
CA LEU A 42 13.67 -6.07 8.16
C LEU A 42 13.71 -4.73 8.91
N LEU A 43 14.56 -4.60 9.95
CA LEU A 43 14.75 -3.35 10.67
C LEU A 43 15.36 -2.26 9.77
N GLY A 44 16.37 -2.61 8.97
CA GLY A 44 16.96 -1.68 8.00
C GLY A 44 15.95 -1.20 6.96
N LEU A 45 15.14 -2.11 6.41
CA LEU A 45 14.09 -1.78 5.46
C LEU A 45 13.01 -0.89 6.10
N LEU A 46 12.61 -1.19 7.35
CA LEU A 46 11.67 -0.36 8.09
C LEU A 46 12.22 1.05 8.32
N LEU A 47 13.51 1.19 8.66
CA LEU A 47 14.17 2.48 8.79
C LEU A 47 14.06 3.29 7.50
N VAL A 48 14.36 2.69 6.35
CA VAL A 48 14.24 3.37 5.05
C VAL A 48 12.80 3.80 4.76
N ILE A 49 11.80 2.95 5.08
CA ILE A 49 10.40 3.33 4.92
C ILE A 49 10.04 4.52 5.83
N LEU A 50 10.49 4.53 7.08
CA LEU A 50 10.26 5.67 7.99
C LEU A 50 10.91 6.96 7.48
N LEU A 51 12.10 6.87 6.90
CA LEU A 51 12.75 8.02 6.25
C LEU A 51 11.93 8.53 5.06
N CYS A 52 11.40 7.64 4.22
CA CYS A 52 10.49 8.00 3.14
C CYS A 52 9.21 8.69 3.66
N ILE A 53 8.61 8.15 4.72
CA ILE A 53 7.40 8.73 5.33
C ILE A 53 7.68 10.13 5.90
N ASN A 54 8.84 10.31 6.52
CA ASN A 54 9.29 11.62 6.99
C ASN A 54 9.47 12.60 5.83
N ALA A 55 10.09 12.17 4.73
CA ALA A 55 10.26 12.98 3.52
C ALA A 55 8.91 13.42 2.89
N VAL A 56 7.85 12.62 3.04
CA VAL A 56 6.48 12.96 2.60
C VAL A 56 5.69 13.74 3.66
N GLN A 57 6.29 14.08 4.81
CA GLN A 57 5.61 14.74 5.94
C GLN A 57 4.33 13.98 6.35
N GLY A 58 4.42 12.64 6.37
CA GLY A 58 3.31 11.72 6.58
C GLY A 58 3.14 11.18 8.01
N TRP A 59 3.92 11.67 8.98
CA TRP A 59 3.99 11.12 10.34
C TRP A 59 2.64 10.97 11.03
N ALA A 60 1.77 11.99 10.93
CA ALA A 60 0.44 11.95 11.55
C ALA A 60 -0.45 10.83 11.00
N ILE A 61 -0.27 10.47 9.72
CA ILE A 61 -1.03 9.38 9.09
C ILE A 61 -0.40 8.05 9.48
N TRP A 62 0.93 7.95 9.46
CA TRP A 62 1.63 6.73 9.87
C TRP A 62 1.35 6.34 11.33
N GLU A 63 1.20 7.28 12.26
CA GLU A 63 0.87 6.96 13.65
C GLU A 63 -0.46 6.19 13.78
N ILE A 64 -1.44 6.51 12.92
CA ILE A 64 -2.73 5.80 12.88
C ILE A 64 -2.52 4.35 12.41
N TYR A 65 -1.75 4.17 11.33
CA TYR A 65 -1.40 2.83 10.82
C TYR A 65 -0.56 2.03 11.82
N PHE A 66 0.36 2.68 12.54
CA PHE A 66 1.17 2.06 13.58
C PHE A 66 0.31 1.60 14.75
N ARG A 67 -0.62 2.43 15.22
CA ARG A 67 -1.55 2.06 16.30
C ARG A 67 -2.41 0.86 15.95
N LEU A 68 -2.92 0.81 14.71
CA LEU A 68 -3.65 -0.35 14.18
C LEU A 68 -2.75 -1.59 14.09
N SER A 69 -1.54 -1.43 13.58
CA SER A 69 -0.56 -2.52 13.46
C SER A 69 -0.16 -3.07 14.83
N LEU A 70 -0.01 -2.22 15.86
CA LEU A 70 0.42 -2.61 17.19
C LEU A 70 -0.52 -3.65 17.80
N THR A 71 -1.84 -3.48 17.65
CA THR A 71 -2.82 -4.48 18.11
C THR A 71 -2.61 -5.84 17.46
N ILE A 72 -2.37 -5.86 16.14
CA ILE A 72 -2.12 -7.10 15.39
C ILE A 72 -0.76 -7.70 15.77
N MET A 73 0.27 -6.87 15.97
CA MET A 73 1.61 -7.31 16.37
C MET A 73 1.58 -8.03 17.73
N VAL A 74 0.91 -7.45 18.73
CA VAL A 74 0.75 -8.08 20.04
C VAL A 74 0.04 -9.43 19.91
N LEU A 75 -1.02 -9.49 19.09
CA LEU A 75 -1.73 -10.73 18.82
C LEU A 75 -0.82 -11.80 18.19
N VAL A 76 0.01 -11.43 17.21
CA VAL A 76 0.94 -12.35 16.54
C VAL A 76 2.02 -12.85 17.51
N ILE A 77 2.59 -11.97 18.33
CA ILE A 77 3.62 -12.34 19.32
C ILE A 77 3.06 -13.32 20.36
N ILE A 78 1.78 -13.19 20.73
CA ILE A 78 1.13 -14.11 21.67
C ILE A 78 0.75 -15.43 20.99
N ILE A 79 0.07 -15.37 19.83
CA ILE A 79 -0.45 -16.58 19.17
C ILE A 79 0.69 -17.45 18.65
N ASN A 80 1.75 -16.86 18.11
CA ASN A 80 2.79 -17.62 17.42
C ASN A 80 3.52 -18.65 18.32
N PRO A 81 3.93 -18.33 19.56
CA PRO A 81 4.44 -19.31 20.53
C PRO A 81 3.41 -20.35 20.99
N LEU A 82 2.11 -20.05 20.94
CA LEU A 82 1.07 -21.03 21.31
C LEU A 82 0.88 -22.09 20.21
N VAL A 83 1.12 -21.73 18.95
CA VAL A 83 0.90 -22.60 17.79
C VAL A 83 2.18 -23.36 17.41
N VAL A 84 3.34 -22.69 17.40
CA VAL A 84 4.59 -23.28 16.88
C VAL A 84 5.43 -23.90 17.99
N ARG A 85 5.78 -25.18 17.82
CA ARG A 85 6.44 -26.03 18.85
C ARG A 85 7.84 -26.53 18.45
N ALA A 86 8.50 -25.80 17.55
CA ALA A 86 9.72 -26.26 16.90
C ALA A 86 11.04 -25.77 17.56
N GLY A 87 10.98 -25.07 18.70
CA GLY A 87 12.16 -24.52 19.38
C GLY A 87 12.75 -25.46 20.43
N GLU A 88 14.08 -25.54 20.49
CA GLU A 88 14.80 -26.37 21.47
C GLU A 88 14.88 -25.72 22.86
N THR A 89 14.87 -24.39 22.98
CA THR A 89 14.93 -23.69 24.27
C THR A 89 13.54 -23.37 24.83
N ILE A 90 12.98 -24.32 25.58
CA ILE A 90 11.66 -24.19 26.21
C ILE A 90 11.76 -23.34 27.48
N ILE A 91 11.10 -22.18 27.50
CA ILE A 91 11.07 -21.26 28.65
C ILE A 91 9.95 -21.63 29.62
N TRP A 92 8.79 -22.05 29.12
CA TRP A 92 7.62 -22.34 29.96
C TRP A 92 6.85 -23.58 29.52
N TRP A 93 6.50 -24.40 30.52
CA TRP A 93 5.66 -25.58 30.39
C TRP A 93 4.25 -25.24 30.85
N GLY A 94 3.30 -25.25 29.92
CA GLY A 94 1.90 -24.96 30.17
C GLY A 94 1.02 -26.20 30.38
N PRO A 95 -0.25 -25.98 30.78
CA PRO A 95 -1.20 -27.05 31.02
C PRO A 95 -1.46 -27.88 29.76
N ARG A 96 -1.74 -29.18 29.96
CA ARG A 96 -2.14 -30.09 28.87
C ARG A 96 -3.57 -29.76 28.44
N LEU A 97 -3.72 -29.24 27.22
CA LEU A 97 -5.03 -29.07 26.60
C LEU A 97 -5.37 -30.36 25.80
N PRO A 98 -6.59 -30.92 25.94
CA PRO A 98 -6.95 -32.23 25.39
C PRO A 98 -6.95 -32.30 23.85
N VAL A 99 -7.02 -31.16 23.15
CA VAL A 99 -7.00 -31.09 21.67
C VAL A 99 -5.64 -30.69 21.12
N PHE A 100 -4.84 -29.95 21.90
CA PHE A 100 -3.58 -29.37 21.45
C PHE A 100 -2.35 -30.02 22.10
N GLY A 101 -2.42 -30.82 23.17
CA GLY A 101 -1.23 -31.34 23.85
C GLY A 101 -0.63 -30.35 24.86
N ARG A 102 0.65 -30.53 25.26
CA ARG A 102 1.35 -29.62 26.20
C ARG A 102 1.68 -28.30 25.50
N LEU A 103 1.24 -27.17 26.08
CA LEU A 103 1.70 -25.85 25.68
C LEU A 103 3.18 -25.70 26.06
N THR A 104 4.06 -25.52 25.09
CA THR A 104 5.50 -25.25 25.33
C THR A 104 5.85 -23.95 24.65
N VAL A 105 6.15 -22.92 25.43
CA VAL A 105 6.58 -21.63 24.91
C VAL A 105 8.09 -21.66 24.78
N SER A 106 8.58 -21.56 23.54
CA SER A 106 10.01 -21.54 23.20
C SER A 106 10.50 -20.11 22.92
N LEU A 107 11.76 -19.82 23.23
CA LEU A 107 12.37 -18.52 22.96
C LEU A 107 12.35 -18.21 21.46
N GLU A 108 12.65 -19.23 20.65
CA GLU A 108 12.68 -19.17 19.19
C GLU A 108 11.32 -18.75 18.62
N ALA A 109 10.23 -19.26 19.19
CA ALA A 109 8.89 -18.89 18.75
C ALA A 109 8.50 -17.45 19.12
N ILE A 110 8.99 -16.92 20.24
CA ILE A 110 8.80 -15.50 20.57
C ILE A 110 9.60 -14.63 19.61
N CYS A 111 10.87 -14.98 19.35
CA CYS A 111 11.73 -14.24 18.43
C CYS A 111 11.18 -14.25 16.99
N TYR A 112 10.71 -15.41 16.51
CA TYR A 112 10.05 -15.53 15.22
C TYR A 112 8.76 -14.69 15.16
N GLY A 113 7.95 -14.73 16.22
CA GLY A 113 6.75 -13.92 16.34
C GLY A 113 7.06 -12.42 16.24
N ALA A 114 8.07 -11.96 16.98
CA ALA A 114 8.53 -10.57 16.93
C ALA A 114 9.06 -10.17 15.54
N ALA A 115 9.86 -11.02 14.89
CA ALA A 115 10.34 -10.76 13.53
C ALA A 115 9.20 -10.68 12.51
N MET A 116 8.20 -11.56 12.62
CA MET A 116 7.02 -11.55 11.77
C MET A 116 6.15 -10.31 12.02
N SER A 117 6.04 -9.85 13.27
CA SER A 117 5.39 -8.59 13.61
C SER A 117 6.09 -7.38 12.99
N VAL A 118 7.43 -7.32 13.01
CA VAL A 118 8.19 -6.27 12.33
C VAL A 118 7.98 -6.31 10.82
N ARG A 119 7.96 -7.50 10.22
CA ARG A 119 7.64 -7.67 8.79
C ARG A 119 6.25 -7.13 8.46
N LEU A 120 5.24 -7.46 9.26
CA LEU A 120 3.87 -6.99 9.09
C LEU A 120 3.82 -5.45 9.18
N LEU A 121 4.50 -4.86 10.17
CA LEU A 121 4.60 -3.42 10.32
C LEU A 121 5.26 -2.76 9.10
N ALA A 122 6.31 -3.35 8.55
CA ALA A 122 6.96 -2.85 7.32
C ALA A 122 5.98 -2.87 6.13
N ILE A 123 5.25 -3.97 5.92
CA ILE A 123 4.26 -4.10 4.83
C ILE A 123 3.16 -3.04 4.98
N ILE A 124 2.58 -2.89 6.18
CA ILE A 124 1.56 -1.86 6.43
C ILE A 124 2.12 -0.45 6.18
N SER A 125 3.37 -0.20 6.57
CA SER A 125 4.03 1.08 6.36
C SER A 125 4.26 1.37 4.86
N VAL A 126 4.57 0.36 4.03
CA VAL A 126 4.62 0.52 2.56
C VAL A 126 3.25 0.90 2.00
N PHE A 127 2.16 0.28 2.48
CA PHE A 127 0.80 0.67 2.07
C PHE A 127 0.44 2.10 2.49
N CYS A 128 0.85 2.53 3.67
CA CYS A 128 0.71 3.93 4.09
C CYS A 128 1.45 4.86 3.11
N LEU A 129 2.72 4.54 2.79
CA LEU A 129 3.53 5.31 1.86
C LEU A 129 2.91 5.36 0.44
N TYR A 130 2.31 4.26 -0.03
CA TYR A 130 1.58 4.22 -1.30
C TYR A 130 0.43 5.22 -1.34
N ASN A 131 -0.42 5.25 -0.31
CA ASN A 131 -1.55 6.19 -0.24
C ASN A 131 -1.09 7.66 -0.18
N LEU A 132 0.10 7.93 0.38
CA LEU A 132 0.67 9.27 0.47
C LEU A 132 1.38 9.74 -0.81
N MET A 133 2.02 8.81 -1.52
CA MET A 133 2.86 9.12 -2.69
C MET A 133 2.09 9.10 -4.01
N VAL A 134 1.10 8.21 -4.16
CA VAL A 134 0.52 7.88 -5.46
C VAL A 134 -0.93 8.36 -5.55
N HIS A 135 -1.19 9.33 -6.43
CA HIS A 135 -2.55 9.76 -6.74
C HIS A 135 -3.28 8.66 -7.53
N PRO A 136 -4.53 8.28 -7.17
CA PRO A 136 -5.27 7.23 -7.87
C PRO A 136 -5.43 7.48 -9.39
N ASP A 137 -5.75 8.71 -9.80
CA ASP A 137 -5.84 9.08 -11.22
C ASP A 137 -4.53 8.89 -12.02
N LYS A 138 -3.37 8.99 -11.37
CA LYS A 138 -2.06 8.74 -12.00
C LYS A 138 -1.80 7.25 -12.24
N VAL A 139 -2.30 6.39 -11.35
CA VAL A 139 -2.27 4.93 -11.56
C VAL A 139 -3.17 4.57 -12.74
N LEU A 140 -4.34 5.19 -12.78
CA LEU A 140 -5.31 4.99 -13.83
C LEU A 140 -4.80 5.43 -15.21
N SER A 141 -4.09 6.56 -15.29
CA SER A 141 -3.49 7.02 -16.55
C SER A 141 -2.43 6.04 -17.08
N VAL A 142 -1.63 5.44 -16.19
CA VAL A 142 -0.68 4.38 -16.55
C VAL A 142 -1.41 3.14 -17.07
N LEU A 143 -2.49 2.72 -16.41
CA LEU A 143 -3.30 1.59 -16.85
C LEU A 143 -3.94 1.86 -18.23
N ALA A 144 -4.28 3.12 -18.51
CA ALA A 144 -4.81 3.55 -19.80
C ALA A 144 -3.86 3.40 -20.97
N ARG A 145 -2.56 3.43 -20.71
CA ARG A 145 -1.55 3.18 -21.75
C ARG A 145 -1.52 1.72 -22.19
N PHE A 146 -1.78 0.78 -21.28
CA PHE A 146 -1.77 -0.66 -21.58
C PHE A 146 -3.11 -1.16 -22.15
N ALA A 147 -4.23 -0.65 -21.63
CA ALA A 147 -5.57 -1.08 -22.03
C ALA A 147 -6.50 0.14 -22.24
N SER A 148 -6.42 0.76 -23.42
CA SER A 148 -7.09 2.03 -23.73
C SER A 148 -8.62 2.02 -23.61
N ARG A 149 -9.28 0.89 -23.90
CA ARG A 149 -10.74 0.73 -23.74
C ARG A 149 -11.11 0.55 -22.26
N SER A 150 -10.45 -0.38 -21.57
CA SER A 150 -10.74 -0.69 -20.17
C SER A 150 -10.46 0.50 -19.24
N ALA A 151 -9.40 1.25 -19.49
CA ALA A 151 -9.09 2.40 -18.67
C ALA A 151 -9.99 3.60 -18.92
N LEU A 152 -10.58 3.71 -20.12
CA LEU A 152 -11.62 4.70 -20.36
C LEU A 152 -12.87 4.37 -19.54
N VAL A 153 -13.31 3.12 -19.53
CA VAL A 153 -14.42 2.68 -18.67
C VAL A 153 -14.11 2.96 -17.21
N LEU A 154 -12.90 2.65 -16.76
CA LEU A 154 -12.48 2.91 -15.39
C LEU A 154 -12.38 4.40 -15.06
N SER A 155 -11.90 5.24 -15.99
CA SER A 155 -11.88 6.71 -15.84
C SER A 155 -13.26 7.33 -15.83
N LEU A 156 -14.21 6.75 -16.56
CA LEU A 156 -15.58 7.17 -16.49
C LEU A 156 -16.18 6.76 -15.14
N ALA A 157 -15.93 5.53 -14.69
CA ALA A 157 -16.41 5.02 -13.41
C ALA A 157 -15.88 5.85 -12.22
N THR A 158 -14.59 6.19 -12.18
CA THR A 158 -14.02 7.02 -11.10
C THR A 158 -14.61 8.42 -11.07
N ARG A 159 -14.93 9.00 -12.25
CA ARG A 159 -15.61 10.30 -12.34
C ARG A 159 -17.09 10.21 -11.93
N MET A 160 -17.78 9.14 -12.32
CA MET A 160 -19.21 8.94 -12.02
C MET A 160 -19.44 8.60 -10.55
N PHE A 161 -18.48 7.94 -9.87
CA PHE A 161 -18.65 7.51 -8.48
C PHE A 161 -18.98 8.67 -7.51
N PRO A 162 -18.26 9.80 -7.49
CA PRO A 162 -18.65 10.96 -6.67
C PRO A 162 -19.98 11.59 -7.08
N ALA A 163 -20.33 11.56 -8.37
CA ALA A 163 -21.63 12.08 -8.84
C ALA A 163 -22.79 11.21 -8.34
N MET A 164 -22.62 9.89 -8.41
CA MET A 164 -23.57 8.90 -7.90
C MET A 164 -23.80 9.02 -6.39
N ILE A 165 -22.76 9.30 -5.61
CA ILE A 165 -22.91 9.54 -4.16
C ILE A 165 -23.78 10.78 -3.90
N ARG A 166 -23.55 11.88 -4.62
CA ARG A 166 -24.37 13.10 -4.48
C ARG A 166 -25.82 12.88 -4.93
N GLN A 167 -26.03 12.15 -6.03
CA GLN A 167 -27.38 11.78 -6.47
C GLN A 167 -28.08 10.89 -5.43
N LEU A 168 -27.38 9.92 -4.86
CA LEU A 168 -27.89 9.06 -3.80
C LEU A 168 -28.34 9.88 -2.59
N GLU A 169 -27.55 10.87 -2.16
CA GLU A 169 -27.91 11.78 -1.07
C GLU A 169 -29.15 12.62 -1.43
N ASN A 170 -29.20 13.21 -2.62
CA ASN A 170 -30.35 13.99 -3.09
C ASN A 170 -31.64 13.13 -3.16
N ILE A 171 -31.57 11.93 -3.73
CA ILE A 171 -32.70 11.00 -3.82
C ILE A 171 -33.17 10.61 -2.42
N ARG A 172 -32.22 10.36 -1.50
CA ARG A 172 -32.53 10.04 -0.11
C ARG A 172 -33.27 11.17 0.59
N GLU A 173 -32.83 12.41 0.41
CA GLU A 173 -33.50 13.59 0.97
C GLU A 173 -34.92 13.76 0.41
N VAL A 174 -35.11 13.61 -0.90
CA VAL A 174 -36.43 13.68 -1.54
C VAL A 174 -37.36 12.59 -1.03
N GLN A 175 -36.88 11.36 -0.86
CA GLN A 175 -37.67 10.25 -0.31
C GLN A 175 -38.01 10.47 1.16
N ALA A 176 -37.09 11.06 1.94
CA ALA A 176 -37.35 11.42 3.33
C ALA A 176 -38.46 12.48 3.44
N VAL A 177 -38.46 13.49 2.56
CA VAL A 177 -39.54 14.50 2.48
C VAL A 177 -40.89 13.86 2.10
N ARG A 178 -40.89 12.81 1.29
CA ARG A 178 -42.09 12.01 0.95
C ARG A 178 -42.56 11.09 2.09
N GLY A 179 -41.93 11.14 3.26
CA GLY A 179 -42.31 10.35 4.44
C GLY A 179 -41.65 8.98 4.53
N VAL A 180 -40.62 8.70 3.73
CA VAL A 180 -39.86 7.45 3.83
C VAL A 180 -38.80 7.57 4.92
N ASP A 181 -39.06 6.99 6.08
CA ASP A 181 -38.05 6.89 7.14
C ASP A 181 -37.04 5.78 6.86
N PHE A 182 -35.77 6.10 6.63
CA PHE A 182 -34.72 5.10 6.38
C PHE A 182 -34.16 4.44 7.65
N HIS A 183 -34.39 5.05 8.82
CA HIS A 183 -33.85 4.60 10.11
C HIS A 183 -34.87 3.90 11.01
N ALA A 184 -36.17 3.99 10.71
CA ALA A 184 -37.22 3.38 11.54
C ALA A 184 -37.39 1.87 11.26
N GLY A 185 -37.81 1.10 12.26
CA GLY A 185 -38.21 -0.31 12.10
C GLY A 185 -37.06 -1.33 12.05
N LYS A 186 -37.43 -2.60 11.87
CA LYS A 186 -36.49 -3.75 11.82
C LYS A 186 -35.80 -3.83 10.45
N LEU A 187 -34.65 -4.53 10.36
CA LEU A 187 -33.89 -4.70 9.11
C LEU A 187 -34.75 -5.18 7.92
N ARG A 188 -35.73 -6.08 8.16
CA ARG A 188 -36.65 -6.58 7.13
C ARG A 188 -37.56 -5.50 6.54
N GLU A 189 -37.96 -4.52 7.33
CA GLU A 189 -38.82 -3.40 6.89
C GLU A 189 -38.02 -2.28 6.22
N ARG A 190 -36.72 -2.17 6.54
CA ARG A 190 -35.81 -1.21 5.91
C ARG A 190 -35.39 -1.62 4.51
N LEU A 191 -35.19 -2.92 4.28
CA LEU A 191 -34.75 -3.47 3.00
C LEU A 191 -35.52 -2.96 1.78
N PRO A 192 -36.88 -3.01 1.74
CA PRO A 192 -37.63 -2.52 0.59
C PRO A 192 -37.47 -1.01 0.35
N ARG A 193 -37.26 -0.21 1.40
CA ARG A 193 -37.04 1.25 1.28
C ARG A 193 -35.71 1.54 0.60
N TYR A 194 -34.65 0.84 1.00
CA TYR A 194 -33.35 0.93 0.35
C TYR A 194 -33.37 0.37 -1.08
N ALA A 195 -34.13 -0.71 -1.32
CA ALA A 195 -34.30 -1.26 -2.67
C ALA A 195 -34.96 -0.25 -3.62
N ALA A 196 -36.01 0.45 -3.16
CA ALA A 196 -36.65 1.50 -3.96
C ALA A 196 -35.69 2.66 -4.28
N LEU A 197 -34.91 3.09 -3.29
CA LEU A 197 -33.90 4.13 -3.47
C LEU A 197 -32.79 3.70 -4.45
N MET A 198 -32.33 2.45 -4.38
CA MET A 198 -31.37 1.89 -5.34
C MET A 198 -31.96 1.80 -6.75
N ASN A 199 -33.24 1.43 -6.88
CA ASN A 199 -33.91 1.36 -8.18
C ASN A 199 -33.94 2.73 -8.88
N ILE A 200 -34.29 3.80 -8.14
CA ILE A 200 -34.27 5.17 -8.67
C ILE A 200 -32.86 5.55 -9.11
N LEU A 201 -31.86 5.31 -8.26
CA LEU A 201 -30.46 5.61 -8.58
C LEU A 201 -29.98 4.84 -9.83
N LEU A 202 -30.37 3.57 -9.98
CA LEU A 202 -30.02 2.75 -11.14
C LEU A 202 -30.66 3.30 -12.41
N LEU A 203 -31.94 3.70 -12.37
CA LEU A 203 -32.63 4.29 -13.51
C LEU A 203 -31.94 5.60 -13.95
N SER A 204 -31.68 6.52 -13.01
CA SER A 204 -30.98 7.77 -13.31
C SER A 204 -29.55 7.54 -13.81
N SER A 205 -28.83 6.56 -13.24
CA SER A 205 -27.48 6.24 -13.70
C SER A 205 -27.46 5.65 -15.11
N LEU A 206 -28.51 4.93 -15.51
CA LEU A 206 -28.66 4.41 -16.87
C LEU A 206 -28.91 5.56 -17.86
N GLU A 207 -29.81 6.49 -17.52
CA GLU A 207 -30.04 7.71 -18.29
C GLU A 207 -28.75 8.52 -18.46
N ASP A 208 -28.03 8.80 -17.37
CA ASP A 208 -26.74 9.49 -17.40
C ASP A 208 -25.72 8.79 -18.31
N SER A 209 -25.69 7.45 -18.28
CA SER A 209 -24.77 6.67 -19.10
C SER A 209 -25.09 6.77 -20.61
N LEU A 210 -26.38 6.84 -20.96
CA LEU A 210 -26.83 7.04 -22.34
C LEU A 210 -26.48 8.45 -22.82
N GLU A 211 -26.74 9.48 -22.00
CA GLU A 211 -26.36 10.86 -22.33
C GLU A 211 -24.84 11.00 -22.54
N ILE A 212 -24.04 10.36 -21.69
CA ILE A 212 -22.57 10.34 -21.85
C ILE A 212 -22.18 9.66 -23.16
N ALA A 213 -22.82 8.54 -23.52
CA ALA A 213 -22.54 7.83 -24.77
C ALA A 213 -22.90 8.68 -26.00
N GLU A 214 -24.06 9.32 -25.99
CA GLU A 214 -24.48 10.24 -27.06
C GLU A 214 -23.54 11.44 -27.18
N ALA A 215 -23.14 12.06 -26.06
CA ALA A 215 -22.19 13.16 -26.05
C ALA A 215 -20.80 12.73 -26.56
N MET A 216 -20.36 11.50 -26.26
CA MET A 216 -19.13 10.94 -26.80
C MET A 216 -19.22 10.74 -28.31
N GLN A 217 -20.33 10.20 -28.81
CA GLN A 217 -20.57 10.02 -30.24
C GLN A 217 -20.62 11.36 -30.99
N ALA A 218 -21.29 12.37 -30.44
CA ALA A 218 -21.36 13.72 -30.99
C ALA A 218 -19.97 14.39 -31.10
N ARG A 219 -19.05 14.06 -30.17
CA ARG A 219 -17.63 14.48 -30.21
C ARG A 219 -16.75 13.61 -31.10
N ALA A 220 -17.36 12.78 -31.95
CA ALA A 220 -16.68 11.85 -32.85
C ALA A 220 -15.75 10.85 -32.13
N PHE A 221 -16.09 10.44 -30.92
CA PHE A 221 -15.31 9.46 -30.17
C PHE A 221 -15.26 8.11 -30.92
N GLY A 222 -14.08 7.67 -31.31
CA GLY A 222 -13.89 6.42 -32.07
C GLY A 222 -13.72 6.61 -33.58
N SER A 223 -13.77 7.84 -34.09
CA SER A 223 -13.57 8.17 -35.52
C SER A 223 -12.12 8.00 -36.01
N GLY A 224 -11.13 7.93 -35.12
CA GLY A 224 -9.72 7.82 -35.51
C GLY A 224 -8.75 7.45 -34.39
N LEU A 225 -7.46 7.57 -34.70
CA LEU A 225 -6.35 7.38 -33.74
C LEU A 225 -6.48 8.39 -32.59
N ARG A 226 -6.36 7.91 -31.35
CA ARG A 226 -6.48 8.75 -30.15
C ARG A 226 -5.16 9.38 -29.76
N SER A 227 -5.20 10.63 -29.32
CA SER A 227 -4.10 11.31 -28.64
C SER A 227 -4.32 11.33 -27.11
N CYS A 228 -3.23 11.40 -26.35
CA CYS A 228 -3.29 11.59 -24.89
C CYS A 228 -3.03 13.07 -24.55
N TYR A 229 -4.00 13.74 -23.91
CA TYR A 229 -3.90 15.15 -23.53
C TYR A 229 -2.90 15.39 -22.38
N ARG A 230 -2.97 14.59 -21.32
CA ARG A 230 -2.04 14.68 -20.18
C ARG A 230 -1.04 13.54 -20.26
N GLN A 231 0.20 13.87 -20.64
CA GLN A 231 1.32 12.94 -20.66
C GLN A 231 2.26 13.29 -19.51
N ASP A 232 2.45 12.35 -18.58
CA ASP A 232 3.53 12.46 -17.60
C ASP A 232 4.86 12.21 -18.34
N THR A 233 5.73 13.22 -18.33
CA THR A 233 7.04 13.15 -18.99
C THR A 233 8.02 12.38 -18.12
N TRP A 234 8.77 11.48 -18.75
CA TRP A 234 9.82 10.73 -18.07
C TRP A 234 11.00 11.65 -17.78
N ARG A 235 11.38 11.79 -16.51
CA ARG A 235 12.50 12.63 -16.08
C ARG A 235 13.68 11.74 -15.66
N PRO A 236 14.93 12.22 -15.75
CA PRO A 236 16.11 11.44 -15.36
C PRO A 236 16.05 11.00 -13.87
N ARG A 237 15.39 11.78 -13.01
CA ARG A 237 15.11 11.38 -11.62
C ARG A 237 14.31 10.07 -11.50
N ASP A 238 13.39 9.81 -12.42
CA ASP A 238 12.53 8.62 -12.39
C ASP A 238 13.37 7.39 -12.73
N SER A 239 14.28 7.53 -13.71
CA SER A 239 15.23 6.47 -14.06
C SER A 239 16.21 6.16 -12.93
N LEU A 240 16.61 7.16 -12.13
CA LEU A 240 17.50 6.95 -11.00
C LEU A 240 16.80 6.20 -9.85
N CYS A 241 15.54 6.55 -9.55
CA CYS A 241 14.73 5.83 -8.57
C CYS A 241 14.45 4.37 -9.00
N LEU A 242 14.18 4.15 -10.29
CA LEU A 242 14.02 2.82 -10.87
C LEU A 242 15.31 1.99 -10.87
N GLY A 243 16.43 2.61 -11.22
CA GLY A 243 17.74 1.96 -11.15
C GLY A 243 18.08 1.54 -9.72
N GLY A 244 17.81 2.41 -8.74
CA GLY A 244 17.99 2.11 -7.33
C GLY A 244 17.13 0.94 -6.84
N SER A 245 15.83 0.91 -7.21
CA SER A 245 14.94 -0.20 -6.82
C SER A 245 15.34 -1.53 -7.46
N LEU A 246 15.71 -1.51 -8.75
CA LEU A 246 16.20 -2.70 -9.46
C LEU A 246 17.52 -3.22 -8.87
N LEU A 247 18.45 -2.31 -8.53
CA LEU A 247 19.72 -2.68 -7.91
C LEU A 247 19.49 -3.30 -6.52
N ALA A 248 18.59 -2.73 -5.72
CA ALA A 248 18.22 -3.27 -4.42
C ALA A 248 17.62 -4.69 -4.54
N LEU A 249 16.73 -4.91 -5.51
CA LEU A 249 16.16 -6.23 -5.79
C LEU A 249 17.23 -7.23 -6.24
N ALA A 250 18.11 -6.85 -7.17
CA ALA A 250 19.19 -7.71 -7.65
C ALA A 250 20.15 -8.09 -6.51
N ALA A 251 20.53 -7.13 -5.66
CA ALA A 251 21.37 -7.38 -4.49
C ALA A 251 20.69 -8.32 -3.48
N ALA A 252 19.38 -8.19 -3.27
CA ALA A 252 18.62 -9.06 -2.38
C ALA A 252 18.50 -10.49 -2.93
N VAL A 253 18.23 -10.65 -4.22
CA VAL A 253 18.20 -11.97 -4.88
C VAL A 253 19.58 -12.63 -4.80
N PHE A 254 20.65 -11.89 -5.08
CA PHE A 254 22.02 -12.38 -4.92
C PHE A 254 22.31 -12.81 -3.46
N GLY A 255 21.85 -12.02 -2.48
CA GLY A 255 21.95 -12.34 -1.06
C GLY A 255 21.20 -13.61 -0.66
N GLN A 256 20.02 -13.87 -1.26
CA GLN A 256 19.26 -15.10 -1.02
C GLN A 256 19.93 -16.33 -1.64
N VAL A 257 20.38 -16.23 -2.90
CA VAL A 257 21.04 -17.36 -3.60
C VAL A 257 22.31 -17.80 -2.86
N LYS A 258 23.03 -16.86 -2.25
CA LYS A 258 24.21 -17.16 -1.43
C LYS A 258 23.91 -17.50 0.03
N GLY A 259 22.64 -17.51 0.45
CA GLY A 259 22.23 -17.84 1.82
C GLY A 259 22.49 -16.75 2.88
N PHE A 260 22.94 -15.57 2.48
CA PHE A 260 23.29 -14.47 3.38
C PHE A 260 22.07 -13.72 3.97
N SER A 261 20.89 -13.94 3.40
CA SER A 261 19.62 -13.32 3.81
C SER A 261 18.67 -14.31 4.53
N THR A 262 19.04 -15.59 4.61
CA THR A 262 18.23 -16.61 5.29
C THR A 262 18.62 -16.68 6.76
N PHE A 263 17.66 -16.37 7.64
CA PHE A 263 17.80 -16.57 9.08
C PHE A 263 16.94 -17.75 9.50
N SER A 264 17.57 -18.80 9.99
CA SER A 264 16.87 -19.96 10.55
C SER A 264 16.49 -19.64 11.99
N PHE A 265 15.18 -19.54 12.23
CA PHE A 265 14.62 -19.34 13.57
C PHE A 265 14.51 -20.66 14.36
N TYR A 266 14.44 -21.78 13.65
CA TYR A 266 14.34 -23.14 14.21
C TYR A 266 15.43 -24.03 13.62
N PRO A 267 15.97 -25.02 14.35
CA PRO A 267 15.69 -25.38 15.76
C PRO A 267 16.45 -24.53 16.81
N GLN A 268 17.53 -23.86 16.40
CA GLN A 268 18.30 -22.91 17.21
C GLN A 268 18.38 -21.57 16.48
N LEU A 269 18.47 -20.46 17.23
CA LEU A 269 18.68 -19.13 16.66
C LEU A 269 20.00 -19.10 15.87
N GLY A 270 19.90 -18.92 14.56
CA GLY A 270 21.07 -18.70 13.72
C GLY A 270 21.81 -17.40 14.09
N TYR A 271 23.06 -17.27 13.64
CA TYR A 271 23.81 -16.03 13.79
C TYR A 271 23.16 -14.89 12.99
N LEU A 272 22.93 -13.74 13.63
CA LEU A 272 22.40 -12.53 12.97
C LEU A 272 23.34 -12.03 11.86
N ILE A 273 24.64 -12.27 12.02
CA ILE A 273 25.72 -11.94 11.08
C ILE A 273 26.52 -13.20 10.83
N GLN A 274 26.28 -13.88 9.71
CA GLN A 274 27.04 -15.07 9.30
C GLN A 274 28.42 -14.71 8.73
N GLY A 275 28.64 -13.45 8.32
CA GLY A 275 29.93 -12.97 7.83
C GLY A 275 29.90 -11.50 7.38
N PRO A 276 31.06 -10.87 7.09
CA PRO A 276 31.13 -9.46 6.70
C PRO A 276 30.37 -9.16 5.39
N MET A 277 30.22 -10.15 4.52
CA MET A 277 29.47 -10.04 3.27
C MET A 277 27.98 -9.75 3.50
N THR A 278 27.38 -10.21 4.61
CA THR A 278 25.96 -9.93 4.92
C THR A 278 25.76 -8.44 5.19
N VAL A 279 26.71 -7.81 5.89
CA VAL A 279 26.67 -6.38 6.20
C VAL A 279 26.88 -5.54 4.95
N VAL A 280 27.79 -5.95 4.06
CA VAL A 280 28.03 -5.27 2.77
C VAL A 280 26.80 -5.30 1.88
N VAL A 281 26.15 -6.46 1.73
CA VAL A 281 24.92 -6.60 0.92
C VAL A 281 23.78 -5.75 1.51
N LEU A 282 23.64 -5.74 2.84
CA LEU A 282 22.66 -4.88 3.51
C LEU A 282 22.93 -3.40 3.26
N ILE A 283 24.18 -2.94 3.39
CA ILE A 283 24.55 -1.53 3.14
C ILE A 283 24.23 -1.15 1.69
N ILE A 284 24.53 -2.01 0.72
CA ILE A 284 24.22 -1.77 -0.70
C ILE A 284 22.70 -1.61 -0.90
N ILE A 285 21.90 -2.50 -0.31
CA ILE A 285 20.43 -2.44 -0.41
C ILE A 285 19.89 -1.16 0.23
N LEU A 286 20.36 -0.80 1.43
CA LEU A 286 19.91 0.42 2.12
C LEU A 286 20.31 1.68 1.37
N LEU A 287 21.54 1.75 0.85
CA LEU A 287 22.00 2.88 0.04
C LEU A 287 21.16 3.01 -1.24
N ALA A 288 20.93 1.91 -1.95
CA ALA A 288 20.15 1.89 -3.18
C ALA A 288 18.70 2.33 -2.95
N LEU A 289 18.08 1.90 -1.85
CA LEU A 289 16.73 2.32 -1.48
C LEU A 289 16.67 3.73 -0.89
N SER A 290 17.76 4.26 -0.34
CA SER A 290 17.79 5.64 0.19
C SER A 290 17.83 6.72 -0.90
N VAL A 291 18.06 6.34 -2.17
CA VAL A 291 18.17 7.26 -3.32
C VAL A 291 16.99 8.26 -3.41
N PRO A 292 15.71 7.85 -3.32
CA PRO A 292 14.58 8.79 -3.37
C PRO A 292 14.52 9.73 -2.17
N VAL A 293 14.99 9.27 -1.00
CA VAL A 293 15.06 10.10 0.22
C VAL A 293 16.12 11.19 0.06
N VAL A 294 17.32 10.82 -0.40
CA VAL A 294 18.41 11.78 -0.65
C VAL A 294 18.01 12.82 -1.69
N LEU A 295 17.37 12.38 -2.78
CA LEU A 295 16.82 13.28 -3.80
C LEU A 295 15.73 14.21 -3.24
N SER A 296 14.83 13.70 -2.40
CA SER A 296 13.78 14.51 -1.78
C SER A 296 14.35 15.60 -0.85
N TRP A 297 15.41 15.27 -0.10
CA TRP A 297 16.09 16.21 0.78
C TRP A 297 16.86 17.28 -0.02
N GLY A 298 17.53 16.87 -1.10
CA GLY A 298 18.18 17.79 -2.03
C GLY A 298 17.20 18.76 -2.70
N TRP A 299 15.99 18.30 -3.03
CA TRP A 299 14.93 19.14 -3.62
C TRP A 299 14.36 20.18 -2.66
N GLN A 300 14.29 19.87 -1.36
CA GLN A 300 13.84 20.81 -0.33
C GLN A 300 14.88 21.90 -0.03
N ARG A 301 16.18 21.60 -0.13
CA ARG A 301 17.26 22.55 0.18
C ARG A 301 17.80 23.34 -1.01
N CYS A 302 17.68 22.84 -2.24
CA CYS A 302 18.23 23.51 -3.43
C CYS A 302 17.14 23.88 -4.44
N PRO A 303 16.78 25.18 -4.57
CA PRO A 303 15.79 25.64 -5.55
C PRO A 303 16.23 25.47 -7.01
N TYR A 304 17.54 25.30 -7.28
CA TYR A 304 18.09 25.10 -8.63
C TYR A 304 17.63 23.78 -9.28
N PHE A 305 17.29 22.76 -8.47
CA PHE A 305 16.78 21.47 -8.95
C PHE A 305 15.28 21.50 -9.32
N LYS A 306 14.54 22.57 -8.98
CA LYS A 306 13.13 22.73 -9.41
C LYS A 306 12.98 23.13 -10.87
N ALA A 307 13.99 23.77 -11.46
CA ALA A 307 13.88 24.40 -12.78
C ALA A 307 14.39 23.52 -13.94
N LYS A 308 15.18 22.47 -13.66
CA LYS A 308 15.86 21.67 -14.70
C LYS A 308 15.51 20.17 -14.67
N ILE A 309 14.72 19.72 -13.70
CA ILE A 309 14.21 18.36 -13.55
C ILE A 309 12.70 18.41 -13.59
#